data_AF-A0A353Z3U3-F1
#
_entry.id   AF-A0A353Z3U3-F1
#
_cell.length_a   1.000
_cell.length_b   1.000
_cell.length_c   1.000
_cell.angle_alpha   90.00
_cell.angle_beta   90.00
_cell.angle_gamma   90.00
#
_symmetry.space_group_name_H-M   'P 1'
#
loop_
_entity.id
_entity.type
_entity.pdbx_description
1 polymer ?
#
loop_
_entity_poly.entity_id
_entity_poly.type
_entity_poly.pdbx_seq_one_letter_code
_entity_poly.pdbx_strand_id
1 'polypeptide(L)'
;MKEDLTNNLKPSKKDRKDMIQYINLQLAALGQPVYHDEGDAKTKFANEKFVDLTEGLVNSFREKSRLLSDHLCAPDQRIQNFIDEYLSEVNIGKEIKLPNDTFVLNQKGIGREVSLPPNGRTFKSDLLSSYRVKQGILNNPAKDKRTTKGTFHIVAGSLPVPLDKKEVPKIAFAHMLHEALN
;
A
#
# COMPACT_ATOMS: atom_id res chain seq x y z
N MET A 1 -9.57 -34.83 24.14
CA MET A 1 -9.55 -33.45 24.68
C MET A 1 -9.07 -32.55 23.55
N LYS A 2 -9.95 -31.76 22.94
CA LYS A 2 -9.58 -30.79 21.91
C LYS A 2 -9.10 -29.54 22.64
N GLU A 3 -7.81 -29.24 22.55
CA GLU A 3 -7.26 -28.00 23.09
C GLU A 3 -7.78 -26.82 22.26
N ASP A 4 -8.36 -25.85 22.97
CA ASP A 4 -8.91 -24.61 22.43
C ASP A 4 -7.79 -23.75 21.82
N LEU A 5 -7.64 -23.82 20.50
CA LEU A 5 -6.78 -22.95 19.68
C LEU A 5 -7.43 -21.57 19.44
N THR A 6 -8.06 -20.97 20.45
CA THR A 6 -8.63 -19.63 20.36
C THR A 6 -7.93 -18.65 21.31
N ASN A 7 -6.61 -18.53 21.15
CA ASN A 7 -5.88 -17.37 21.68
C ASN A 7 -6.29 -16.12 20.88
N ASN A 8 -7.42 -15.52 21.29
CA ASN A 8 -7.90 -14.22 20.87
C ASN A 8 -6.95 -13.15 21.43
N LEU A 9 -5.80 -12.97 20.77
CA LEU A 9 -4.85 -11.90 21.06
C LEU A 9 -5.46 -10.57 20.61
N LYS A 10 -6.21 -9.92 21.51
CA LYS A 10 -6.45 -8.48 21.39
C LYS A 10 -5.08 -7.81 21.49
N PRO A 11 -4.65 -7.03 20.47
CA PRO A 11 -3.37 -6.35 20.55
C PRO A 11 -3.35 -5.46 21.80
N SER A 12 -2.34 -5.64 22.63
CA SER A 12 -2.15 -4.85 23.83
C SER A 12 -1.87 -3.39 23.44
N LYS A 13 -2.09 -2.44 24.37
CA LYS A 13 -1.72 -1.03 24.13
C LYS A 13 -0.22 -0.87 23.83
N LYS A 14 0.62 -1.74 24.38
CA LYS A 14 2.06 -1.79 24.12
C LYS A 14 2.32 -2.23 22.67
N ASP A 15 1.62 -3.26 22.22
CA ASP A 15 1.73 -3.80 20.85
C ASP A 15 1.34 -2.75 19.79
N ARG A 16 0.32 -1.93 20.07
CA ARG A 16 -0.08 -0.86 19.14
C ARG A 16 0.93 0.29 19.08
N LYS A 17 1.51 0.67 20.22
CA LYS A 17 2.54 1.72 20.27
C LYS A 17 3.78 1.28 19.49
N ASP A 18 4.22 0.05 19.72
CA ASP A 18 5.38 -0.52 19.03
C ASP A 18 5.13 -0.62 17.51
N MET A 19 3.90 -0.99 17.09
CA MET A 19 3.47 -0.98 15.69
C MET A 19 3.55 0.42 15.06
N ILE A 20 3.07 1.46 15.75
CA ILE A 20 3.12 2.85 15.22
C ILE A 20 4.57 3.33 15.10
N GLN A 21 5.43 2.99 16.05
CA GLN A 21 6.87 3.32 15.96
C GLN A 21 7.55 2.60 14.81
N TYR A 22 7.21 1.33 14.60
CA TYR A 22 7.68 0.56 13.45
C TYR A 22 7.24 1.20 12.11
N ILE A 23 5.97 1.58 12.01
CA ILE A 23 5.43 2.28 10.82
C ILE A 23 6.16 3.60 10.59
N ASN A 24 6.39 4.40 11.64
CA ASN A 24 7.16 5.64 11.53
C ASN A 24 8.58 5.39 11.02
N LEU A 25 9.25 4.35 11.49
CA LEU A 25 10.60 3.99 11.03
C LEU A 25 10.60 3.63 9.53
N GLN A 26 9.61 2.86 9.08
CA GLN A 26 9.44 2.52 7.67
C GLN A 26 9.15 3.77 6.82
N LEU A 27 8.25 4.64 7.26
CA LEU A 27 7.94 5.90 6.58
C LEU A 27 9.18 6.80 6.48
N ALA A 28 9.94 6.94 7.57
CA ALA A 28 11.17 7.71 7.58
C ALA A 28 12.22 7.16 6.61
N ALA A 29 12.35 5.82 6.52
CA ALA A 29 13.25 5.15 5.58
C ALA A 29 12.86 5.37 4.11
N LEU A 30 11.57 5.51 3.81
CA LEU A 30 11.05 5.93 2.50
C LEU A 30 11.07 7.45 2.32
N GLY A 31 11.47 8.20 3.35
CA GLY A 31 11.48 9.66 3.29
C GLY A 31 10.11 10.33 3.35
N GLN A 32 9.09 9.61 3.81
CA GLN A 32 7.72 10.07 3.96
C GLN A 32 7.51 10.74 5.32
N PRO A 33 6.48 11.60 5.45
CA PRO A 33 6.12 12.19 6.75
C PRO A 33 5.80 11.12 7.79
N VAL A 34 6.30 11.31 9.01
CA VAL A 34 6.02 10.43 10.15
C VAL A 34 4.99 11.07 11.09
N TYR A 35 4.32 10.24 11.88
CA TYR A 35 3.39 10.74 12.88
C TYR A 35 4.14 11.21 14.15
N HIS A 36 3.78 12.40 14.63
CA HIS A 36 4.21 12.95 15.90
C HIS A 36 3.01 13.11 16.83
N ASP A 37 3.18 12.84 18.13
CA ASP A 37 2.11 13.11 19.08
C ASP A 37 1.96 14.61 19.34
N GLU A 38 0.72 15.06 19.49
CA GLU A 38 0.41 16.41 19.97
C GLU A 38 0.96 16.60 21.41
N GLY A 39 1.41 17.82 21.73
CA GLY A 39 2.15 18.12 22.97
C GLY A 39 1.43 17.68 24.25
N ASP A 40 0.12 17.89 24.31
CA ASP A 40 -0.79 17.59 25.44
C ASP A 40 -1.55 16.25 25.30
N ALA A 41 -1.22 15.43 24.29
CA ALA A 41 -1.90 14.16 24.06
C ALA A 41 -1.80 13.22 25.27
N LYS A 42 -2.96 12.78 25.79
CA LYS A 42 -3.06 11.85 26.93
C LYS A 42 -2.40 10.48 26.68
N THR A 43 -2.26 10.08 25.42
CA THR A 43 -1.61 8.83 25.02
C THR A 43 -0.53 9.17 24.00
N LYS A 44 0.71 8.77 24.27
CA LYS A 44 1.87 8.97 23.40
C LYS A 44 2.18 7.70 22.61
N PHE A 45 2.04 7.75 21.29
CA PHE A 45 2.37 6.66 20.38
C PHE A 45 3.76 6.83 19.75
N ALA A 46 4.12 8.05 19.38
CA ALA A 46 5.45 8.39 18.87
C ALA A 46 6.47 8.42 20.03
N ASN A 47 7.75 8.29 19.67
CA ASN A 47 8.86 8.45 20.59
C ASN A 47 9.96 9.23 19.88
N GLU A 48 10.02 10.54 20.11
CA GLU A 48 10.99 11.45 19.48
C GLU A 48 12.42 10.97 19.70
N LYS A 49 12.77 10.57 20.93
CA LYS A 49 14.10 10.02 21.23
C LYS A 49 14.44 8.77 20.43
N PHE A 50 13.45 7.95 20.08
CA PHE A 50 13.67 6.76 19.24
C PHE A 50 13.90 7.15 17.78
N VAL A 51 13.17 8.14 17.28
CA VAL A 51 13.39 8.69 15.93
C VAL A 51 14.78 9.30 15.84
N ASP A 52 15.17 10.16 16.79
CA ASP A 52 16.49 10.79 16.84
C ASP A 52 17.62 9.75 16.89
N LEU A 53 17.47 8.71 17.71
CA LEU A 53 18.48 7.65 17.84
C LEU A 53 18.61 6.81 16.55
N THR A 54 17.53 6.68 15.78
CA THR A 54 17.51 5.86 14.55
C THR A 54 17.78 6.67 13.28
N GLU A 55 17.81 7.99 13.35
CA GLU A 55 17.95 8.90 12.22
C GLU A 55 19.18 8.58 11.36
N GLY A 56 20.35 8.37 11.98
CA GLY A 56 21.57 8.05 11.24
C GLY A 56 21.48 6.74 10.44
N LEU A 57 20.83 5.71 10.99
CA LEU A 57 20.60 4.44 10.31
C LEU A 57 19.59 4.60 9.17
N VAL A 58 18.51 5.33 9.41
CA VAL A 58 17.46 5.64 8.43
C VAL A 58 18.05 6.41 7.25
N ASN A 59 18.86 7.44 7.50
CA ASN A 59 19.50 8.23 6.45
C ASN A 59 20.47 7.38 5.63
N SER A 60 21.25 6.50 6.26
CA SER A 60 22.11 5.56 5.54
C SER A 60 21.31 4.60 4.67
N PHE A 61 20.18 4.08 5.18
CA PHE A 61 19.30 3.21 4.42
C PHE A 61 18.68 3.95 3.23
N ARG A 62 18.22 5.18 3.44
CA ARG A 62 17.61 6.03 2.41
C ARG A 62 18.58 6.31 1.25
N GLU A 63 19.83 6.66 1.54
CA GLU A 63 20.85 6.86 0.50
C GLU A 63 21.14 5.58 -0.29
N LYS A 64 21.17 4.41 0.39
CA LYS A 64 21.33 3.13 -0.29
C LYS A 64 20.12 2.79 -1.16
N SER A 65 18.90 3.02 -0.68
CA SER A 65 17.68 2.82 -1.46
C SER A 65 17.63 3.74 -2.68
N ARG A 66 18.11 4.99 -2.55
CA ARG A 66 18.23 5.91 -3.69
C ARG A 66 19.20 5.40 -4.75
N LEU A 67 20.32 4.78 -4.37
CA LEU A 67 21.24 4.15 -5.33
C LEU A 67 20.64 2.93 -6.02
N LEU A 68 19.67 2.27 -5.38
CA LEU A 68 18.94 1.11 -5.89
C LEU A 68 17.58 1.49 -6.48
N SER A 69 17.33 2.78 -6.78
CA SER A 69 16.01 3.26 -7.21
C SER A 69 15.51 2.57 -8.48
N ASP A 70 16.44 2.14 -9.33
CA ASP A 70 16.14 1.46 -10.60
C ASP A 70 16.08 -0.08 -10.45
N HIS A 71 16.23 -0.61 -9.23
CA HIS A 71 16.19 -2.04 -8.96
C HIS A 71 14.88 -2.45 -8.30
N LEU A 72 14.02 -3.06 -9.10
CA LEU A 72 12.79 -3.68 -8.64
C LEU A 72 13.08 -4.97 -7.87
N CYS A 73 12.18 -5.32 -6.93
CA CYS A 73 12.24 -6.62 -6.30
C CYS A 73 11.95 -7.74 -7.33
N ALA A 74 12.40 -8.97 -7.05
CA ALA A 74 12.32 -10.05 -8.05
C ALA A 74 10.91 -10.33 -8.62
N PRO A 75 9.82 -10.29 -7.82
CA PRO A 75 8.46 -10.30 -8.36
C PRO A 75 8.15 -9.16 -9.32
N ASP A 76 8.45 -7.92 -8.93
CA ASP A 76 8.12 -6.73 -9.72
C ASP A 76 8.95 -6.68 -11.01
N GLN A 77 10.20 -7.12 -10.98
CA GLN A 77 11.03 -7.25 -12.18
C GLN A 77 10.41 -8.21 -13.20
N ARG A 78 9.85 -9.35 -12.76
CA ARG A 78 9.17 -10.28 -13.67
C ARG A 78 7.91 -9.66 -14.27
N ILE A 79 7.16 -8.90 -13.49
CA ILE A 79 5.95 -8.20 -13.96
C ILE A 79 6.34 -7.09 -14.94
N GLN A 80 7.36 -6.28 -14.63
CA GLN A 80 7.87 -5.23 -15.50
C GLN A 80 8.36 -5.80 -16.84
N ASN A 81 9.16 -6.87 -16.82
CA ASN A 81 9.63 -7.54 -18.04
C ASN A 81 8.45 -7.99 -18.92
N PHE A 82 7.40 -8.54 -18.31
CA PHE A 82 6.19 -8.91 -19.04
C PHE A 82 5.48 -7.68 -19.64
N ILE A 83 5.34 -6.58 -18.88
CA ILE A 83 4.70 -5.35 -19.38
C ILE A 83 5.49 -4.79 -20.56
N ASP A 84 6.82 -4.72 -20.44
CA ASP A 84 7.72 -4.20 -21.47
C ASP A 84 7.64 -5.04 -22.74
N GLU A 85 7.69 -6.37 -22.62
CA GLU A 85 7.56 -7.28 -23.74
C GLU A 85 6.17 -7.19 -24.39
N TYR A 86 5.11 -7.22 -23.58
CA TYR A 86 3.73 -7.23 -24.04
C TYR A 86 3.32 -5.95 -24.77
N LEU A 87 3.91 -4.81 -24.38
CA LEU A 87 3.68 -3.48 -24.94
C LEU A 87 4.79 -3.01 -25.90
N SER A 88 5.76 -3.84 -26.25
CA SER A 88 6.91 -3.47 -27.09
C SER A 88 6.54 -2.85 -28.46
N GLU A 89 5.40 -3.25 -29.03
CA GLU A 89 4.89 -2.74 -30.31
C GLU A 89 4.07 -1.44 -30.18
N VAL A 90 3.80 -0.99 -28.95
CA VAL A 90 2.95 0.16 -28.65
C VAL A 90 3.81 1.30 -28.10
N ASN A 91 3.85 2.41 -28.83
CA ASN A 91 4.49 3.62 -28.36
C ASN A 91 3.45 4.70 -28.05
N ILE A 92 3.36 5.08 -26.78
CA ILE A 92 2.51 6.19 -26.31
C ILE A 92 3.31 7.45 -25.97
N GLY A 93 4.63 7.46 -26.18
CA GLY A 93 5.52 8.58 -25.84
C GLY A 93 5.65 8.83 -24.34
N LYS A 94 5.29 7.86 -23.50
CA LYS A 94 5.33 7.95 -22.04
C LYS A 94 5.92 6.68 -21.43
N GLU A 95 6.56 6.83 -20.28
CA GLU A 95 7.17 5.72 -19.55
C GLU A 95 6.11 4.93 -18.76
N ILE A 96 6.25 3.61 -18.75
CA ILE A 96 5.40 2.69 -17.97
C ILE A 96 6.33 1.88 -17.06
N LYS A 97 6.55 2.38 -15.84
CA LYS A 97 7.37 1.70 -14.84
C LYS A 97 6.60 1.49 -13.55
N LEU A 98 6.72 0.30 -12.98
CA LEU A 98 6.19 0.01 -11.66
C LEU A 98 6.88 0.90 -10.61
N PRO A 99 6.12 1.43 -9.63
CA PRO A 99 6.69 2.21 -8.54
C PRO A 99 7.58 1.34 -7.67
N ASN A 100 8.80 1.79 -7.42
CA ASN A 100 9.73 1.09 -6.52
C ASN A 100 9.70 1.64 -5.08
N ASP A 101 9.35 2.92 -4.91
CA ASP A 101 9.28 3.57 -3.60
C ASP A 101 7.91 3.33 -2.92
N THR A 102 7.66 2.07 -2.56
CA THR A 102 6.36 1.64 -1.99
C THR A 102 6.45 1.32 -0.50
N PHE A 103 5.36 1.59 0.24
CA PHE A 103 5.25 1.20 1.64
C PHE A 103 4.88 -0.28 1.79
N VAL A 104 5.89 -1.13 1.99
CA VAL A 104 5.72 -2.58 2.05
C VAL A 104 5.05 -3.05 3.36
N LEU A 105 3.91 -3.72 3.23
CA LEU A 105 3.16 -4.32 4.35
C LEU A 105 3.78 -5.67 4.78
N ASN A 106 4.96 -5.63 5.36
CA ASN A 106 5.78 -6.81 5.66
C ASN A 106 5.46 -7.52 7.00
N GLN A 107 4.62 -6.95 7.86
CA GLN A 107 4.18 -7.59 9.10
C GLN A 107 2.66 -7.60 9.24
N LYS A 108 2.16 -8.63 9.92
CA LYS A 108 0.75 -8.78 10.26
C LYS A 108 0.26 -7.55 11.04
N GLY A 109 -0.81 -6.93 10.56
CA GLY A 109 -1.50 -5.85 11.26
C GLY A 109 -1.15 -4.44 10.81
N ILE A 110 -0.02 -4.24 10.09
CA ILE A 110 0.37 -2.91 9.58
C ILE A 110 -0.74 -2.31 8.72
N GLY A 111 -1.24 -3.06 7.73
CA GLY A 111 -2.31 -2.59 6.84
C GLY A 111 -3.56 -2.11 7.58
N ARG A 112 -3.89 -2.74 8.72
CA ARG A 112 -5.00 -2.31 9.58
C ARG A 112 -4.66 -1.03 10.33
N GLU A 113 -3.45 -0.89 10.87
CA GLU A 113 -3.08 0.30 11.64
C GLU A 113 -3.00 1.54 10.74
N VAL A 114 -2.43 1.42 9.53
CA VAL A 114 -2.34 2.54 8.58
C VAL A 114 -3.69 2.95 7.96
N SER A 115 -4.75 2.16 8.16
CA SER A 115 -6.10 2.48 7.66
C SER A 115 -6.76 3.67 8.39
N LEU A 116 -6.22 4.11 9.53
CA LEU A 116 -6.78 5.19 10.34
C LEU A 116 -5.68 6.05 10.96
N PRO A 117 -5.94 7.34 11.22
CA PRO A 117 -4.99 8.19 11.93
C PRO A 117 -4.59 7.61 13.30
N PRO A 118 -3.32 7.70 13.70
CA PRO A 118 -2.86 7.18 15.01
C PRO A 118 -3.62 7.80 16.20
N ASN A 119 -3.87 9.11 16.14
CA ASN A 119 -4.62 9.91 17.12
C ASN A 119 -6.15 9.94 16.89
N GLY A 120 -6.63 9.38 15.79
CA GLY A 120 -8.05 9.47 15.39
C GLY A 120 -8.78 8.14 15.43
N ARG A 121 -10.11 8.18 15.50
CA ARG A 121 -10.97 6.98 15.34
C ARG A 121 -11.71 6.96 14.01
N THR A 122 -11.57 7.99 13.20
CA THR A 122 -12.32 8.18 11.98
C THR A 122 -11.43 8.76 10.89
N PHE A 123 -11.68 8.36 9.65
CA PHE A 123 -11.09 8.95 8.45
C PHE A 123 -12.18 9.07 7.39
N LYS A 124 -12.19 10.18 6.64
CA LYS A 124 -13.16 10.41 5.57
C LYS A 124 -12.46 11.05 4.37
N SER A 125 -12.77 10.52 3.20
CA SER A 125 -12.45 11.09 1.90
C SER A 125 -13.62 10.86 0.95
N ASP A 126 -13.56 11.40 -0.26
CA ASP A 126 -14.57 11.16 -1.30
C ASP A 126 -14.63 9.69 -1.73
N LEU A 127 -13.57 8.92 -1.45
CA LEU A 127 -13.45 7.52 -1.84
C LEU A 127 -13.99 6.56 -0.77
N LEU A 128 -13.86 6.90 0.51
CA LEU A 128 -14.32 6.05 1.61
C LEU A 128 -14.45 6.78 2.96
N SER A 129 -15.19 6.17 3.87
CA SER A 129 -15.26 6.55 5.29
C SER A 129 -14.88 5.36 6.18
N SER A 130 -13.85 5.52 7.02
CA SER A 130 -13.36 4.49 7.94
C SER A 130 -13.61 4.86 9.39
N TYR A 131 -13.92 3.85 10.22
CA TYR A 131 -14.24 4.02 11.63
C TYR A 131 -13.61 2.91 12.48
N ARG A 132 -12.98 3.27 13.61
CA ARG A 132 -12.55 2.33 14.63
C ARG A 132 -13.74 1.97 15.52
N VAL A 133 -14.23 0.75 15.41
CA VAL A 133 -15.34 0.19 16.21
C VAL A 133 -14.81 -0.79 17.26
N LYS A 134 -15.69 -1.30 18.15
CA LYS A 134 -15.27 -2.24 19.21
C LYS A 134 -14.73 -3.57 18.65
N GLN A 135 -15.24 -3.96 17.48
CA GLN A 135 -14.94 -5.23 16.80
C GLN A 135 -13.75 -5.14 15.82
N GLY A 136 -13.25 -3.94 15.52
CA GLY A 136 -12.20 -3.75 14.52
C GLY A 136 -12.32 -2.41 13.78
N ILE A 137 -12.13 -2.45 12.46
CA ILE A 137 -12.27 -1.29 11.57
C ILE A 137 -13.46 -1.53 10.64
N LEU A 138 -14.36 -0.56 10.58
CA LEU A 138 -15.45 -0.48 9.62
C LEU A 138 -15.01 0.43 8.47
N ASN A 139 -15.12 -0.05 7.23
CA ASN A 139 -14.80 0.71 6.03
C ASN A 139 -16.03 0.79 5.13
N ASN A 140 -16.53 2.01 4.89
CA ASN A 140 -17.66 2.28 4.01
C ASN A 140 -17.11 2.98 2.74
N PRO A 141 -16.88 2.24 1.64
CA PRO A 141 -16.45 2.84 0.38
C PRO A 141 -17.56 3.66 -0.28
N ALA A 142 -17.20 4.55 -1.21
CA ALA A 142 -18.16 5.37 -1.96
C ALA A 142 -19.18 4.54 -2.76
N LYS A 143 -18.78 3.34 -3.22
CA LYS A 143 -19.66 2.36 -3.89
C LYS A 143 -19.79 1.12 -3.02
N ASP A 144 -20.95 0.95 -2.40
CA ASP A 144 -21.25 -0.15 -1.47
C ASP A 144 -21.59 -1.48 -2.18
N LYS A 145 -21.82 -1.46 -3.49
CA LYS A 145 -22.19 -2.65 -4.26
C LYS A 145 -21.30 -2.83 -5.48
N ARG A 146 -20.98 -4.09 -5.75
CA ARG A 146 -20.24 -4.50 -6.95
C ARG A 146 -21.18 -4.63 -8.14
N THR A 147 -20.71 -4.21 -9.31
CA THR A 147 -21.36 -4.46 -10.61
C THR A 147 -20.64 -5.61 -11.33
N THR A 148 -21.40 -6.46 -12.04
CA THR A 148 -20.85 -7.58 -12.83
C THR A 148 -20.99 -7.36 -14.34
N LYS A 149 -22.07 -6.70 -14.77
CA LYS A 149 -22.36 -6.48 -16.19
C LYS A 149 -21.37 -5.48 -16.78
N GLY A 150 -20.52 -5.95 -17.69
CA GLY A 150 -19.62 -5.10 -18.48
C GLY A 150 -18.40 -4.54 -17.74
N THR A 151 -18.04 -5.11 -16.58
CA THR A 151 -16.92 -4.65 -15.74
C THR A 151 -15.61 -5.39 -15.97
N PHE A 152 -15.63 -6.55 -16.64
CA PHE A 152 -14.44 -7.35 -16.89
C PHE A 152 -13.93 -7.10 -18.31
N HIS A 153 -12.77 -6.45 -18.43
CA HIS A 153 -12.12 -6.11 -19.70
C HIS A 153 -10.83 -6.91 -19.83
N ILE A 154 -10.50 -7.36 -21.04
CA ILE A 154 -9.29 -8.12 -21.35
C ILE A 154 -8.59 -7.45 -22.52
N VAL A 155 -7.29 -7.23 -22.39
CA VAL A 155 -6.48 -6.60 -23.43
C VAL A 155 -6.18 -7.63 -24.53
N ALA A 156 -6.31 -7.21 -25.79
CA ALA A 156 -6.00 -8.05 -26.94
C ALA A 156 -4.53 -8.50 -26.91
N GLY A 157 -4.28 -9.79 -27.15
CA GLY A 157 -2.95 -10.38 -27.10
C GLY A 157 -2.88 -11.74 -27.80
N SER A 158 -1.96 -12.60 -27.37
CA SER A 158 -1.75 -13.93 -27.97
C SER A 158 -2.86 -14.93 -27.64
N LEU A 159 -3.51 -14.78 -26.49
CA LEU A 159 -4.64 -15.62 -26.09
C LEU A 159 -5.97 -14.97 -26.52
N PRO A 160 -6.93 -15.76 -27.02
CA PRO A 160 -8.22 -15.24 -27.46
C PRO A 160 -9.02 -14.67 -26.28
N VAL A 161 -9.70 -13.55 -26.52
CA VAL A 161 -10.63 -12.97 -25.55
C VAL A 161 -11.96 -13.74 -25.58
N PRO A 162 -12.50 -14.20 -24.44
CA PRO A 162 -13.82 -14.83 -24.39
C PRO A 162 -14.93 -13.89 -24.86
N LEU A 163 -15.92 -14.44 -25.58
CA LEU A 163 -17.02 -13.68 -26.18
C LEU A 163 -17.85 -12.87 -25.17
N ASP A 164 -17.87 -13.27 -23.90
CA ASP A 164 -18.62 -12.60 -22.84
C ASP A 164 -17.84 -11.44 -22.18
N LYS A 165 -16.60 -11.17 -22.62
CA LYS A 165 -15.72 -10.11 -22.09
C LYS A 165 -15.57 -8.98 -23.10
N LYS A 166 -15.19 -7.81 -22.60
CA LYS A 166 -14.85 -6.67 -23.45
C LYS A 166 -13.37 -6.75 -23.82
N GLU A 167 -13.09 -6.94 -25.10
CA GLU A 167 -11.75 -6.82 -25.65
C GLU A 167 -11.32 -5.35 -25.71
N VAL A 168 -10.08 -5.06 -25.33
CA VAL A 168 -9.50 -3.72 -25.27
C VAL A 168 -8.21 -3.68 -26.09
N PRO A 169 -8.00 -2.67 -26.96
CA PRO A 169 -6.75 -2.52 -27.70
C PRO A 169 -5.55 -2.29 -26.78
N LYS A 170 -4.37 -2.84 -27.12
CA LYS A 170 -3.13 -2.64 -26.34
C LYS A 170 -2.79 -1.17 -26.12
N ILE A 171 -3.02 -0.30 -27.10
CA ILE A 171 -2.77 1.14 -26.97
C ILE A 171 -3.63 1.81 -25.89
N ALA A 172 -4.91 1.42 -25.77
CA ALA A 172 -5.78 1.94 -24.73
C ALA A 172 -5.32 1.45 -23.34
N PHE A 173 -4.91 0.19 -23.24
CA PHE A 173 -4.33 -0.35 -22.01
C PHE A 173 -3.03 0.37 -21.62
N ALA A 174 -2.12 0.64 -22.56
CA ALA A 174 -0.89 1.36 -22.29
C ALA A 174 -1.15 2.75 -21.69
N HIS A 175 -2.10 3.51 -22.26
CA HIS A 175 -2.51 4.81 -21.71
C HIS A 175 -3.12 4.69 -20.31
N MET A 176 -4.01 3.70 -20.08
CA MET A 176 -4.64 3.48 -18.78
C MET A 176 -3.65 3.04 -17.71
N LEU A 177 -2.70 2.16 -18.07
CA LEU A 177 -1.68 1.68 -17.15
C LEU A 177 -0.73 2.81 -16.76
N HIS A 178 -0.30 3.64 -17.71
CA HIS A 178 0.47 4.83 -17.41
C HIS A 178 -0.27 5.75 -16.44
N GLU A 179 -1.54 6.07 -16.72
CA GLU A 179 -2.35 6.92 -15.84
C GLU A 179 -2.54 6.32 -14.44
N ALA A 180 -2.62 4.99 -14.33
CA ALA A 180 -2.76 4.31 -13.03
C ALA A 180 -1.48 4.32 -12.18
N LEU A 181 -0.32 4.60 -12.79
CA LEU A 181 0.99 4.57 -12.11
C LEU A 181 1.55 5.98 -11.84
N ASN A 182 0.89 7.06 -12.29
CA ASN A 182 1.24 8.44 -11.97
C ASN A 182 0.34 9.03 -10.87
#